data_AF-A0A7S2YRU5-F1
#
_entry.id   AF-A0A7S2YRU5-F1
#
_cell.length_a   1.000
_cell.length_b   1.000
_cell.length_c   1.000
_cell.angle_alpha   90.00
_cell.angle_beta   90.00
_cell.angle_gamma   90.00
#
_symmetry.space_group_name_H-M   'P 1'
#
loop_
_entity.id
_entity.type
_entity.pdbx_description
1 polymer ?
#
loop_
_entity_poly.entity_id
_entity_poly.type
_entity_poly.pdbx_seq_one_letter_code
_entity_poly.pdbx_strand_id
1 'polypeptide(L)'
;GSKSYLLNLPTEAILSRQLEIENPIGVYLARQELGIRIRDQFFSELQDTYDQVTASIPEGPAQIDTESRATRALRNVVLDFLCHVRGDDDESLTAAANMAISHLETATCLTDRLAAFRILS
;
A
#
# COMPACT_ATOMS: atom_id res chain seq x y z
N GLY A 1 -18.35 -5.46 -0.39
CA GLY A 1 -17.40 -4.39 -0.77
C GLY A 1 -16.01 -4.98 -0.83
N SER A 2 -15.14 -4.53 -1.74
CA SER A 2 -13.76 -5.04 -1.84
C SER A 2 -13.02 -4.86 -0.52
N LYS A 3 -12.34 -5.90 -0.02
CA LYS A 3 -11.54 -5.85 1.22
C LYS A 3 -10.53 -4.69 1.20
N SER A 4 -9.98 -4.37 0.02
CA SER A 4 -9.06 -3.25 -0.17
C SER A 4 -9.66 -1.90 0.22
N TYR A 5 -10.97 -1.69 0.03
CA TYR A 5 -11.62 -0.43 0.40
C TYR A 5 -11.64 -0.21 1.92
N LEU A 6 -11.80 -1.29 2.71
CA LEU A 6 -11.80 -1.22 4.17
C LEU A 6 -10.41 -0.94 4.75
N LEU A 7 -9.36 -1.32 4.02
CA LEU A 7 -7.98 -1.19 4.46
C LEU A 7 -7.34 0.14 4.05
N ASN A 8 -7.97 0.93 3.18
CA ASN A 8 -7.43 2.24 2.82
C ASN A 8 -7.59 3.22 3.98
N LEU A 9 -6.48 3.81 4.43
CA LEU A 9 -6.55 4.94 5.34
C LEU A 9 -7.22 6.14 4.64
N PRO A 10 -8.11 6.88 5.34
CA PRO A 10 -8.77 8.05 4.77
C PRO A 10 -7.74 9.07 4.29
N THR A 11 -7.88 9.56 3.06
CA THR A 11 -7.01 10.62 2.55
C THR A 11 -7.23 11.94 3.30
N GLU A 12 -6.23 12.85 3.31
CA GLU A 12 -6.41 14.20 3.88
C GLU A 12 -7.59 14.94 3.24
N ALA A 13 -7.81 14.74 1.94
CA ALA A 13 -8.95 15.29 1.22
C ALA A 13 -10.31 14.71 1.67
N ILE A 14 -10.35 13.49 2.19
CA ILE A 14 -11.55 12.91 2.81
C ILE A 14 -11.72 13.47 4.22
N LEU A 15 -10.63 13.54 5.00
CA LEU A 15 -10.65 14.07 6.35
C LEU A 15 -11.06 15.55 6.38
N SER A 16 -10.57 16.38 5.45
CA SER A 16 -10.89 17.80 5.39
C SER A 16 -12.34 18.10 5.02
N ARG A 17 -13.06 17.13 4.46
CA ARG A 17 -14.50 17.22 4.21
C ARG A 17 -15.34 16.88 5.43
N GLN A 18 -14.76 16.19 6.40
CA GLN A 18 -15.44 15.70 7.60
C GLN A 18 -15.03 16.45 8.87
N LEU A 19 -13.84 17.04 8.86
CA LEU A 19 -13.19 17.71 9.97
C LEU A 19 -12.60 19.03 9.48
N GLU A 20 -12.69 20.06 10.31
CA GLU A 20 -11.92 21.29 10.10
C GLU A 20 -10.46 20.99 10.47
N ILE A 21 -9.58 20.90 9.47
CA ILE A 21 -8.17 20.55 9.68
C ILE A 21 -7.37 21.83 9.91
N GLU A 22 -7.08 22.14 11.17
CA GLU A 22 -6.23 23.28 11.54
C GLU A 22 -4.73 22.99 11.31
N ASN A 23 -4.32 21.71 11.36
CA ASN A 23 -2.93 21.28 11.22
C ASN A 23 -2.78 20.12 10.21
N PRO A 24 -2.64 20.43 8.91
CA PRO A 24 -2.46 19.41 7.86
C PRO A 24 -1.23 18.53 8.06
N ILE A 25 -0.11 19.10 8.53
CA ILE A 25 1.12 18.36 8.80
C ILE A 25 0.91 17.34 9.93
N GLY A 26 0.20 17.73 10.99
CA GLY A 26 -0.15 16.83 12.09
C GLY A 26 -0.98 15.64 11.63
N VAL A 27 -1.93 15.86 10.71
CA VAL A 27 -2.73 14.78 10.11
C VAL A 27 -1.86 13.86 9.25
N TYR A 28 -1.00 14.43 8.41
CA TYR A 28 -0.04 13.65 7.60
C TYR A 28 0.82 12.73 8.49
N LEU A 29 1.46 13.29 9.53
CA LEU A 29 2.32 12.56 10.45
C LEU A 29 1.53 11.48 11.23
N ALA A 30 0.32 11.79 11.69
CA ALA A 30 -0.53 10.82 12.37
C ALA A 30 -0.90 9.64 11.47
N ARG A 31 -1.10 9.88 10.17
CA ARG A 31 -1.38 8.82 9.20
C ARG A 31 -0.16 7.94 8.92
N GLN A 32 1.02 8.55 8.80
CA GLN A 32 2.28 7.81 8.66
C GLN A 32 2.52 6.91 9.88
N GLU A 33 2.38 7.46 11.09
CA GLU A 33 2.53 6.70 12.34
C GLU A 33 1.50 5.58 12.47
N LEU A 34 0.25 5.81 12.04
CA LEU A 34 -0.77 4.76 12.03
C LEU A 34 -0.41 3.63 11.05
N GLY A 35 0.09 3.97 9.85
CA GLY A 35 0.56 2.98 8.89
C GLY A 35 1.69 2.13 9.45
N ILE A 36 2.67 2.75 10.11
CA ILE A 36 3.78 2.06 10.78
C ILE A 36 3.25 1.11 11.86
N ARG A 37 2.32 1.55 12.72
CA ARG A 37 1.74 0.70 13.76
C ARG A 37 0.98 -0.49 13.20
N ILE A 38 0.23 -0.29 12.11
CA ILE A 38 -0.48 -1.38 11.43
C ILE A 38 0.52 -2.39 10.86
N ARG A 39 1.58 -1.92 10.19
CA ARG A 39 2.67 -2.77 9.71
C ARG A 39 3.28 -3.57 10.85
N ASP A 40 3.73 -2.91 11.91
CA ASP A 40 4.45 -3.54 13.01
C ASP A 40 3.58 -4.59 13.72
N GLN A 41 2.27 -4.31 13.88
CA GLN A 41 1.34 -5.21 14.56
C GLN A 41 0.91 -6.40 13.70
N PHE A 42 0.79 -6.23 12.38
CA PHE A 42 0.21 -7.24 11.48
C PHE A 42 1.16 -7.65 10.35
N PHE A 43 2.48 -7.51 10.57
CA PHE A 43 3.48 -7.70 9.52
C PHE A 43 3.37 -9.07 8.85
N SER A 44 3.26 -10.14 9.64
CA SER A 44 3.17 -11.50 9.12
C SER A 44 1.92 -11.68 8.26
N GLU A 45 0.77 -11.22 8.72
CA GLU A 45 -0.50 -11.34 8.01
C GLU A 45 -0.53 -10.50 6.74
N LEU A 46 0.07 -9.31 6.76
CA LEU A 46 0.24 -8.46 5.59
C LEU A 46 1.15 -9.13 4.57
N GLN A 47 2.30 -9.65 4.99
CA GLN A 47 3.24 -10.36 4.11
C GLN A 47 2.59 -11.59 3.48
N ASP A 48 1.94 -12.44 4.28
CA ASP A 48 1.23 -13.63 3.81
C ASP A 48 0.12 -13.24 2.82
N THR A 49 -0.62 -12.16 3.10
CA THR A 49 -1.65 -11.67 2.19
C THR A 49 -1.04 -11.17 0.88
N TYR A 50 0.05 -10.43 0.93
CA TYR A 50 0.75 -9.93 -0.26
C TYR A 50 1.22 -11.09 -1.13
N ASP A 51 1.83 -12.11 -0.53
CA ASP A 51 2.37 -13.27 -1.24
C ASP A 51 1.26 -14.12 -1.86
N GLN A 52 0.19 -14.40 -1.11
CA GLN A 52 -0.98 -15.14 -1.60
C GLN A 52 -1.65 -14.41 -2.77
N VAL A 53 -1.87 -13.11 -2.62
CA VAL A 53 -2.51 -12.29 -3.67
C VAL A 53 -1.61 -12.21 -4.89
N THR A 54 -0.29 -12.05 -4.71
CA THR A 54 0.68 -12.02 -5.81
C THR A 54 0.68 -13.34 -6.58
N ALA A 55 0.70 -14.47 -5.89
CA ALA A 55 0.65 -15.80 -6.50
C ALA A 55 -0.67 -16.07 -7.24
N SER A 56 -1.77 -15.45 -6.82
CA SER A 56 -3.09 -15.61 -7.45
C SER A 56 -3.26 -14.83 -8.75
N ILE A 57 -2.40 -13.84 -9.02
CA ILE A 57 -2.49 -13.01 -10.23
C ILE A 57 -1.89 -13.79 -11.41
N PRO A 58 -2.66 -14.06 -12.48
CA PRO A 58 -2.15 -14.77 -13.64
C PRO A 58 -0.98 -14.04 -14.30
N GLU A 59 -0.01 -14.82 -14.79
CA GLU A 59 1.05 -14.30 -15.65
C GLU A 59 0.46 -13.76 -16.97
N GLY A 60 1.09 -12.71 -17.50
CA GLY A 60 0.70 -12.09 -18.76
C GLY A 60 -0.08 -10.77 -18.61
N PRO A 61 -0.77 -10.32 -19.68
CA PRO A 61 -1.46 -9.04 -19.70
C PRO A 61 -2.51 -8.93 -18.59
N ALA A 62 -2.58 -7.76 -17.95
CA ALA A 62 -3.55 -7.54 -16.90
C ALA A 62 -4.99 -7.65 -17.41
N GLN A 63 -5.76 -8.53 -16.78
CA GLN A 63 -7.18 -8.69 -17.05
C GLN A 63 -7.97 -7.50 -16.50
N ILE A 64 -9.01 -7.10 -17.23
CA ILE A 64 -9.85 -5.93 -16.93
C ILE A 64 -11.12 -6.27 -16.14
N ASP A 65 -11.32 -7.55 -15.79
CA ASP A 65 -12.48 -7.99 -15.03
C ASP A 65 -12.45 -7.46 -13.59
N THR A 66 -13.62 -7.51 -12.94
CA THR A 66 -13.81 -6.89 -11.63
C THR A 66 -13.02 -7.60 -10.52
N GLU A 67 -12.87 -8.92 -10.62
CA GLU A 67 -12.19 -9.72 -9.61
C GLU A 67 -10.68 -9.48 -9.68
N SER A 68 -10.08 -9.55 -10.87
CA SER A 68 -8.67 -9.23 -11.10
C SER A 68 -8.32 -7.81 -10.62
N ARG A 69 -9.21 -6.83 -10.85
CA ARG A 69 -9.03 -5.45 -10.36
C ARG A 69 -9.08 -5.36 -8.84
N ALA A 70 -10.00 -6.08 -8.18
CA ALA A 70 -10.11 -6.09 -6.73
C ALA A 70 -8.89 -6.76 -6.07
N THR A 71 -8.41 -7.87 -6.64
CA THR A 71 -7.21 -8.60 -6.21
C THR A 71 -5.97 -7.72 -6.29
N ARG A 72 -5.75 -7.03 -7.43
CA ARG A 72 -4.64 -6.08 -7.59
C ARG A 72 -4.76 -4.89 -6.65
N ALA A 73 -5.96 -4.36 -6.46
CA ALA A 73 -6.18 -3.27 -5.49
C ALA A 73 -5.83 -3.71 -4.06
N LEU A 74 -6.15 -4.95 -3.67
CA LEU A 74 -5.74 -5.50 -2.37
C LEU A 74 -4.22 -5.62 -2.27
N ARG A 75 -3.56 -6.16 -3.31
CA ARG A 75 -2.09 -6.27 -3.37
C ARG A 75 -1.41 -4.92 -3.14
N ASN A 76 -1.90 -3.88 -3.81
CA ASN A 76 -1.30 -2.54 -3.76
C ASN A 76 -1.50 -1.86 -2.40
N VAL A 77 -2.64 -2.09 -1.75
CA VAL A 77 -2.89 -1.57 -0.38
C VAL A 77 -2.02 -2.29 0.65
N VAL A 78 -1.84 -3.60 0.51
CA VAL A 78 -0.98 -4.36 1.42
C VAL A 78 0.50 -3.97 1.23
N LEU A 79 0.94 -3.76 -0.01
CA LEU A 79 2.27 -3.22 -0.31
C LEU A 79 2.49 -1.87 0.38
N ASP A 80 1.52 -0.96 0.29
CA ASP A 80 1.58 0.35 0.94
C ASP A 80 1.85 0.21 2.44
N PHE A 81 1.10 -0.66 3.15
CA PHE A 81 1.36 -0.92 4.57
C PHE A 81 2.73 -1.55 4.84
N LEU A 82 3.14 -2.56 4.07
CA LEU A 82 4.45 -3.22 4.26
C LEU A 82 5.62 -2.24 4.12
N CYS A 83 5.44 -1.19 3.32
CA CYS A 83 6.43 -0.14 3.10
C CYS A 83 6.34 1.05 4.07
N HIS A 84 5.36 1.10 4.99
CA HIS A 84 5.34 2.12 6.06
C HIS A 84 6.38 1.79 7.13
N VAL A 85 7.61 2.27 6.94
CA VAL A 85 8.74 2.02 7.84
C VAL A 85 9.15 3.30 8.56
N ARG A 86 9.82 3.15 9.71
CA ARG A 86 10.41 4.29 10.43
C ARG A 86 11.61 4.82 9.65
N GLY A 87 11.73 6.14 9.56
CA GLY A 87 12.78 6.80 8.77
C GLY A 87 14.20 6.70 9.34
N ASP A 88 14.37 6.17 10.55
CA ASP A 88 15.65 5.97 11.23
C ASP A 88 16.16 4.52 11.18
N ASP A 89 15.42 3.61 10.52
CA ASP A 89 15.80 2.22 10.31
C ASP A 89 16.21 1.98 8.84
N ASP A 90 17.51 2.18 8.56
CA ASP A 90 18.10 2.05 7.22
C ASP A 90 17.90 0.66 6.59
N GLU A 91 17.87 -0.40 7.41
CA GLU A 91 17.67 -1.77 6.93
C GLU A 91 16.22 -1.97 6.47
N SER A 92 15.25 -1.57 7.30
CA SER A 92 13.84 -1.61 6.93
C SER A 92 13.52 -0.72 5.73
N LEU A 93 14.13 0.46 5.65
CA LEU A 93 14.01 1.37 4.50
C LEU A 93 14.51 0.71 3.21
N THR A 94 15.68 0.09 3.26
CA THR A 94 16.26 -0.62 2.11
C THR A 94 15.38 -1.79 1.69
N ALA A 95 14.88 -2.57 2.63
CA ALA A 95 13.98 -3.70 2.37
C ALA A 95 12.65 -3.24 1.73
N ALA A 96 12.03 -2.18 2.26
CA ALA A 96 10.80 -1.60 1.72
C ALA A 96 11.01 -1.04 0.31
N ALA A 97 12.12 -0.34 0.07
CA ALA A 97 12.46 0.18 -1.26
C ALA A 97 12.67 -0.95 -2.28
N ASN A 98 13.39 -2.01 -1.92
CA ASN A 98 13.59 -3.17 -2.78
C ASN A 98 12.27 -3.87 -3.11
N MET A 99 11.36 -3.98 -2.14
CA MET A 99 10.02 -4.54 -2.36
C MET A 99 9.21 -3.70 -3.36
N ALA A 100 9.19 -2.38 -3.19
CA ALA A 100 8.51 -1.47 -4.11
C ALA A 100 9.12 -1.48 -5.52
N ILE A 101 10.46 -1.51 -5.64
CA ILE A 101 11.15 -1.63 -6.94
C ILE A 101 10.77 -2.95 -7.63
N SER A 102 10.83 -4.07 -6.91
CA SER A 102 10.44 -5.36 -7.46
C SER A 102 8.99 -5.36 -7.96
N HIS A 103 8.07 -4.74 -7.20
CA HIS A 103 6.68 -4.59 -7.61
C HIS A 103 6.54 -3.71 -8.87
N LEU A 104 7.29 -2.61 -8.95
CA LEU A 104 7.29 -1.71 -10.11
C LEU A 104 7.77 -2.41 -11.38
N GLU A 105 8.85 -3.18 -11.28
CA GLU A 105 9.47 -3.89 -12.41
C GLU A 105 8.61 -5.04 -12.92
N THR A 106 7.98 -5.79 -12.01
CA THR A 106 7.17 -6.98 -12.36
C THR A 106 5.71 -6.65 -12.69
N ALA A 107 5.25 -5.44 -12.40
CA ALA A 107 3.87 -5.02 -12.66
C ALA A 107 3.51 -5.02 -14.15
N THR A 108 2.43 -5.74 -14.48
CA THR A 108 1.90 -5.88 -15.84
C THR A 108 0.86 -4.82 -16.24
N CYS A 109 0.52 -3.89 -15.34
CA CYS A 109 -0.37 -2.76 -15.63
C CYS A 109 0.09 -1.46 -14.96
N LEU A 110 -0.41 -0.34 -15.48
CA LEU A 110 -0.05 1.00 -15.00
C LEU A 110 -0.52 1.25 -13.56
N THR A 111 -1.67 0.70 -13.14
CA THR A 111 -2.19 0.90 -11.78
C THR A 111 -1.22 0.38 -10.72
N ASP A 112 -0.64 -0.79 -10.94
CA ASP A 112 0.29 -1.44 -10.01
C ASP A 112 1.64 -0.71 -10.02
N ARG A 113 2.11 -0.29 -11.22
CA ARG A 113 3.31 0.55 -11.36
C ARG A 113 3.16 1.88 -10.62
N LEU A 114 2.01 2.54 -10.73
CA LEU A 114 1.75 3.80 -10.03
C LEU A 114 1.68 3.62 -8.52
N ALA A 115 1.17 2.49 -8.03
CA ALA A 115 1.16 2.18 -6.61
C ALA A 115 2.59 2.05 -6.07
N ALA A 116 3.43 1.26 -6.73
CA ALA A 116 4.83 1.11 -6.36
C ALA A 116 5.62 2.43 -6.48
N PHE A 117 5.38 3.21 -7.54
CA PHE A 117 6.04 4.50 -7.72
C PHE A 117 5.72 5.50 -6.60
N ARG A 118 4.47 5.54 -6.11
CA ARG A 118 4.06 6.42 -5.00
C ARG A 118 4.77 6.12 -3.69
N ILE A 119 5.19 4.87 -3.49
CA ILE A 119 5.94 4.46 -2.30
C ILE A 119 7.39 4.96 -2.39
N LEU A 120 7.93 5.06 -3.61
CA LEU A 120 9.31 5.49 -3.87
C LEU A 120 9.48 7.02 -3.99
N SER A 121 8.39 7.77 -3.98
CA SER A 121 8.35 9.23 -4.19
C SER A 121 7.99 10.00 -2.92
#